data_AF-A0A4Q5WAZ2-F1
#
_entry.id   AF-A0A4Q5WAZ2-F1
#
_cell.length_a   1.000
_cell.length_b   1.000
_cell.length_c   1.000
_cell.angle_alpha   90.00
_cell.angle_beta   90.00
_cell.angle_gamma   90.00
#
_symmetry.space_group_name_H-M   'P 1'
#
loop_
_entity.id
_entity.type
_entity.pdbx_description
1 polymer ?
#
loop_
_entity_poly.entity_id
_entity_poly.type
_entity_poly.pdbx_seq_one_letter_code
_entity_poly.pdbx_strand_id
1 'polypeptide(L)'
;MRPHVICHMLGSVDGRIKQNIWGYKDAAKYFEEPASKIKADAWLVGRVTMQEFSSKKKHPRKKGARIPKEDFVGAHRTKTFAVVIDPSGKCEWDSNMTSTEHVIEVLTEKVSSGYLAHLREKGVSYLFGGKTELDLKLVLEKLNRLFGIKTVRIDGGGHVNGSFLK
;
A
#
# COMPACT_ATOMS: atom_id res chain seq x y z
N MET A 1 7.98 -16.08 8.32
CA MET A 1 6.63 -16.14 8.91
C MET A 1 5.75 -15.11 8.22
N ARG A 2 4.42 -15.24 8.29
CA ARG A 2 3.49 -14.23 7.76
C ARG A 2 2.96 -13.36 8.90
N PRO A 3 2.71 -12.05 8.67
CA PRO A 3 2.03 -11.20 9.64
C PRO A 3 0.63 -11.74 9.94
N HIS A 4 0.12 -11.40 11.12
CA HIS A 4 -1.31 -11.45 11.41
C HIS A 4 -2.02 -10.39 10.56
N VAL A 5 -3.09 -10.78 9.87
CA VAL A 5 -3.82 -9.90 8.95
C VAL A 5 -5.21 -9.62 9.51
N ILE A 6 -5.51 -8.34 9.70
CA ILE A 6 -6.82 -7.85 10.14
C ILE A 6 -7.50 -7.21 8.94
N CYS A 7 -8.64 -7.75 8.51
CA CYS A 7 -9.44 -7.12 7.46
C CYS A 7 -10.43 -6.16 8.11
N HIS A 8 -10.19 -4.85 7.99
CA HIS A 8 -11.09 -3.83 8.52
C HIS A 8 -11.98 -3.30 7.41
N MET A 9 -13.28 -3.49 7.53
CA MET A 9 -14.25 -3.15 6.49
C MET A 9 -15.44 -2.41 7.07
N LEU A 10 -15.94 -1.44 6.32
CA LEU A 10 -17.22 -0.79 6.56
C LEU A 10 -18.12 -1.00 5.35
N GLY A 11 -19.32 -1.51 5.58
CA GLY A 11 -20.32 -1.76 4.54
C GLY A 11 -21.73 -1.54 5.06
N SER A 12 -22.64 -1.17 4.16
CA SER A 12 -24.07 -1.16 4.43
C SER A 12 -24.64 -2.58 4.49
N VAL A 13 -25.87 -2.72 5.02
CA VAL A 13 -26.56 -4.01 5.18
C VAL A 13 -26.70 -4.79 3.86
N ASP A 14 -26.79 -4.08 2.74
CA ASP A 14 -26.84 -4.64 1.39
C ASP A 14 -25.45 -4.92 0.77
N GLY A 15 -24.38 -4.85 1.57
CA GLY A 15 -23.02 -5.22 1.18
C GLY A 15 -22.26 -4.17 0.37
N ARG A 16 -22.79 -2.96 0.19
CA ARG A 16 -22.08 -1.88 -0.52
C ARG A 16 -21.06 -1.22 0.42
N ILE A 17 -19.88 -0.89 -0.10
CA ILE A 17 -18.77 -0.31 0.67
C ILE A 17 -18.45 1.16 0.32
N LYS A 18 -19.12 1.70 -0.72
CA LYS A 18 -18.95 3.10 -1.11
C LYS A 18 -19.72 3.97 -0.13
N GLN A 19 -19.02 4.76 0.66
CA GLN A 19 -19.64 5.53 1.74
C GLN A 19 -20.51 6.69 1.23
N ASN A 20 -20.16 7.26 0.07
CA ASN A 20 -20.83 8.42 -0.50
C ASN A 20 -22.29 8.17 -0.93
N ILE A 21 -22.70 6.91 -1.08
CA ILE A 21 -24.09 6.54 -1.42
C ILE A 21 -24.99 6.36 -0.19
N TRP A 22 -24.44 6.46 1.03
CA TRP A 22 -25.21 6.22 2.25
C TRP A 22 -25.93 7.47 2.80
N GLY A 23 -25.67 8.65 2.24
CA GLY A 23 -26.33 9.90 2.67
C GLY A 23 -25.82 10.52 3.97
N TYR A 24 -24.77 9.97 4.58
CA TYR A 24 -24.13 10.53 5.78
C TYR A 24 -22.96 11.44 5.41
N LYS A 25 -22.98 12.68 5.91
CA LYS A 25 -21.89 13.65 5.69
C LYS A 25 -20.59 13.25 6.39
N ASP A 26 -20.70 12.48 7.46
CA ASP A 26 -19.61 12.07 8.34
C ASP A 26 -19.30 10.58 8.23
N ALA A 27 -19.67 9.94 7.11
CA ALA A 27 -19.54 8.49 6.91
C ALA A 27 -18.11 7.96 7.18
N ALA A 28 -17.09 8.76 6.87
CA ALA A 28 -15.68 8.41 7.07
C ALA A 28 -15.35 8.11 8.54
N LYS A 29 -15.97 8.83 9.50
CA LYS A 29 -15.68 8.64 10.94
C LYS A 29 -15.97 7.22 11.41
N TYR A 30 -17.00 6.59 10.83
CA TYR A 30 -17.39 5.22 11.19
C TYR A 30 -16.36 4.18 10.73
N PHE A 31 -15.50 4.53 9.77
CA PHE A 31 -14.36 3.71 9.39
C PHE A 31 -13.13 4.04 10.23
N GLU A 32 -12.81 5.34 10.34
CA GLU A 32 -11.57 5.85 10.95
C GLU A 32 -11.52 5.65 12.47
N GLU A 33 -12.62 5.87 13.19
CA GLU A 33 -12.63 5.74 14.65
C GLU A 33 -12.34 4.30 15.12
N PRO A 34 -13.00 3.25 14.58
CA PRO A 34 -12.61 1.88 14.88
C PRO A 34 -11.20 1.55 14.40
N ALA A 35 -10.81 2.01 13.20
CA ALA A 35 -9.47 1.79 12.66
C ALA A 35 -8.40 2.28 13.64
N SER A 36 -8.54 3.50 14.16
CA SER A 36 -7.58 4.11 15.11
C SER A 36 -7.33 3.30 16.38
N LYS A 37 -8.27 2.42 16.77
CA LYS A 37 -8.18 1.57 17.96
C LYS A 37 -7.49 0.22 17.69
N ILE A 38 -7.34 -0.15 16.41
CA ILE A 38 -6.69 -1.38 15.99
C ILE A 38 -5.18 -1.15 15.96
N LYS A 39 -4.45 -1.83 16.84
CA LYS A 39 -2.98 -1.82 16.84
C LYS A 39 -2.45 -2.67 15.67
N ALA A 40 -1.84 -2.01 14.69
CA ALA A 40 -1.16 -2.65 13.58
C ALA A 40 0.18 -1.95 13.30
N ASP A 41 1.15 -2.72 12.79
CA ASP A 41 2.44 -2.16 12.37
C ASP A 41 2.33 -1.52 10.99
N ALA A 42 1.35 -1.95 10.19
CA ALA A 42 1.08 -1.39 8.88
C ALA A 42 -0.41 -1.36 8.56
N TRP A 43 -0.83 -0.34 7.83
CA TRP A 43 -2.10 -0.33 7.12
C TRP A 43 -1.87 -0.55 5.62
N LEU A 44 -2.77 -1.27 4.97
CA LEU A 44 -2.64 -1.72 3.60
C LEU A 44 -3.88 -1.35 2.79
N VAL A 45 -3.66 -0.65 1.69
CA VAL A 45 -4.74 -0.25 0.77
C VAL A 45 -4.33 -0.48 -0.69
N GLY A 46 -5.31 -0.41 -1.58
CA GLY A 46 -5.05 -0.39 -3.02
C GLY A 46 -4.63 0.98 -3.50
N ARG A 47 -4.01 1.01 -4.70
CA ARG A 47 -3.62 2.24 -5.41
C ARG A 47 -4.65 3.38 -5.32
N VAL A 48 -5.93 3.11 -5.63
CA VAL A 48 -6.95 4.17 -5.75
C VAL A 48 -7.11 4.93 -4.42
N THR A 49 -7.17 4.20 -3.31
CA THR A 49 -7.22 4.80 -1.97
C THR A 49 -5.90 5.52 -1.65
N MET A 50 -4.76 4.89 -1.94
CA MET A 50 -3.46 5.50 -1.66
C MET A 50 -3.22 6.80 -2.42
N GLN A 51 -3.84 6.98 -3.60
CA GLN A 51 -3.71 8.21 -4.37
C GLN A 51 -4.23 9.45 -3.64
N GLU A 52 -5.05 9.29 -2.60
CA GLU A 52 -5.46 10.41 -1.72
C GLU A 52 -4.30 10.92 -0.86
N PHE A 53 -3.34 10.06 -0.54
CA PHE A 53 -2.13 10.35 0.25
C PHE A 53 -0.87 10.55 -0.61
N SER A 54 -0.91 10.10 -1.87
CA SER A 54 0.21 10.23 -2.81
C SER A 54 0.25 11.61 -3.46
N SER A 55 1.38 11.92 -4.11
CA SER A 55 1.49 13.15 -4.92
C SER A 55 0.47 13.14 -6.06
N LYS A 56 -0.13 14.32 -6.32
CA LYS A 56 -0.93 14.56 -7.54
C LYS A 56 -0.07 14.98 -8.74
N LYS A 57 1.20 15.31 -8.50
CA LYS A 57 2.13 15.76 -9.54
C LYS A 57 2.80 14.55 -10.18
N LYS A 58 2.81 14.52 -11.51
CA LYS A 58 3.61 13.53 -12.24
C LYS A 58 5.09 13.86 -12.13
N HIS A 59 5.88 12.88 -11.74
CA HIS A 59 7.32 13.02 -11.67
C HIS A 59 7.98 12.53 -12.98
N PRO A 60 8.97 13.26 -13.51
CA PRO A 60 9.68 12.84 -14.71
C PRO A 60 10.39 11.50 -14.45
N ARG A 61 10.26 10.58 -15.40
CA ARG A 61 10.94 9.29 -15.33
C ARG A 61 12.33 9.40 -15.95
N LYS A 62 13.36 8.96 -15.22
CA LYS A 62 14.72 8.86 -15.75
C LYS A 62 14.77 7.85 -16.89
N LYS A 63 14.96 8.34 -18.12
CA LYS A 63 15.16 7.50 -19.32
C LYS A 63 16.50 6.76 -19.19
N GLY A 64 16.53 5.49 -19.60
CA GLY A 64 17.76 4.69 -19.58
C GLY A 64 18.22 4.19 -18.21
N ALA A 65 17.46 4.45 -17.14
CA ALA A 65 17.76 3.91 -15.81
C ALA A 65 17.77 2.36 -15.85
N ARG A 66 18.86 1.75 -15.39
CA ARG A 66 19.01 0.30 -15.27
C ARG A 66 18.88 -0.08 -13.79
N ILE A 67 17.64 -0.16 -13.31
CA ILE A 67 17.36 -0.61 -11.95
C ILE A 67 16.96 -2.09 -11.98
N PRO A 68 17.66 -2.98 -11.26
CA PRO A 68 17.29 -4.39 -11.13
C PRO A 68 15.88 -4.57 -10.57
N LYS A 69 15.22 -5.68 -10.95
CA LYS A 69 13.91 -6.08 -10.47
C LYS A 69 14.02 -6.78 -9.12
N GLU A 70 14.59 -6.07 -8.15
CA GLU A 70 14.84 -6.53 -6.80
C GLU A 70 14.18 -5.60 -5.79
N ASP A 71 13.73 -6.18 -4.68
CA ASP A 71 13.14 -5.44 -3.57
C ASP A 71 14.11 -4.34 -3.08
N PHE A 72 13.55 -3.22 -2.62
CA PHE A 72 14.32 -2.10 -2.11
C PHE A 72 13.74 -1.62 -0.78
N VAL A 73 14.61 -1.57 0.23
CA VAL A 73 14.31 -1.02 1.55
C VAL A 73 15.02 0.33 1.65
N GLY A 74 14.25 1.40 1.50
CA GLY A 74 14.70 2.77 1.74
C GLY A 74 14.91 3.02 3.23
N ALA A 75 15.76 3.98 3.58
CA ALA A 75 16.01 4.32 4.98
C ALA A 75 14.72 4.83 5.64
N HIS A 76 14.37 4.25 6.80
CA HIS A 76 13.21 4.66 7.60
C HIS A 76 13.55 4.66 9.08
N ARG A 77 12.99 5.62 9.82
CA ARG A 77 13.11 5.69 11.30
C ARG A 77 11.83 5.27 12.01
N THR A 78 10.70 5.35 11.31
CA THR A 78 9.40 4.94 11.83
C THR A 78 9.31 3.42 11.90
N LYS A 79 8.43 2.95 12.79
CA LYS A 79 8.07 1.54 12.94
C LYS A 79 6.64 1.26 12.45
N THR A 80 6.05 2.24 11.78
CA THR A 80 4.70 2.20 11.21
C THR A 80 4.78 2.41 9.70
N PHE A 81 4.00 1.63 8.96
CA PHE A 81 4.09 1.55 7.51
C PHE A 81 2.76 1.72 6.80
N ALA A 82 2.80 2.34 5.62
CA ALA A 82 1.69 2.42 4.69
C ALA A 82 2.02 1.55 3.48
N VAL A 83 1.31 0.42 3.34
CA VAL A 83 1.54 -0.55 2.27
C VAL A 83 0.56 -0.30 1.14
N VAL A 84 1.08 -0.21 -0.08
CA VAL A 84 0.32 0.15 -1.27
C VAL A 84 0.28 -1.03 -2.24
N ILE A 85 -0.89 -1.57 -2.52
CA ILE A 85 -1.05 -2.54 -3.60
C ILE A 85 -1.21 -1.80 -4.92
N ASP A 86 -0.11 -1.67 -5.67
CA ASP A 86 -0.08 -1.00 -6.96
C ASP A 86 0.76 -1.77 -8.01
N PRO A 87 0.24 -2.89 -8.54
CA PRO A 87 0.95 -3.74 -9.51
C PRO A 87 1.63 -3.00 -10.67
N SER A 88 1.09 -1.85 -11.07
CA SER A 88 1.50 -1.08 -12.24
C SER A 88 2.28 0.20 -11.92
N GLY A 89 2.52 0.52 -10.64
CA GLY A 89 3.34 1.68 -10.25
C GLY A 89 2.82 3.02 -10.77
N LYS A 90 1.59 3.36 -10.41
CA LYS A 90 0.88 4.58 -10.80
C LYS A 90 0.83 5.65 -9.70
N CYS A 91 1.05 5.30 -8.43
CA CYS A 91 1.16 6.31 -7.38
C CYS A 91 2.45 7.11 -7.56
N GLU A 92 2.35 8.44 -7.38
CA GLU A 92 3.48 9.37 -7.45
C GLU A 92 3.85 9.80 -6.04
N TRP A 93 5.13 10.10 -5.81
CA TRP A 93 5.63 10.30 -4.44
C TRP A 93 6.47 11.56 -4.37
N ASP A 94 6.10 12.47 -3.48
CA ASP A 94 6.93 13.64 -3.17
C ASP A 94 8.04 13.27 -2.16
N SER A 95 7.76 12.29 -1.28
CA SER A 95 8.66 11.71 -0.27
C SER A 95 8.35 10.24 -0.01
N ASN A 96 9.13 9.57 0.85
CA ASN A 96 8.90 8.20 1.33
C ASN A 96 7.86 8.07 2.46
N MET A 97 7.15 9.15 2.77
CA MET A 97 6.21 9.20 3.88
C MET A 97 4.80 9.49 3.38
N THR A 98 3.81 8.91 4.05
CA THR A 98 2.47 9.49 4.15
C THR A 98 2.53 10.64 5.16
N SER A 99 1.47 10.86 5.94
CA SER A 99 1.53 11.80 7.06
C SER A 99 2.43 11.30 8.19
N THR A 100 2.43 10.00 8.51
CA THR A 100 3.18 9.49 9.68
C THR A 100 3.92 8.17 9.45
N GLU A 101 3.64 7.48 8.35
CA GLU A 101 4.14 6.14 8.07
C GLU A 101 5.09 6.13 6.89
N HIS A 102 6.07 5.22 6.95
CA HIS A 102 6.96 4.99 5.82
C HIS A 102 6.23 4.16 4.75
N VAL A 103 6.35 4.59 3.51
CA VAL A 103 5.64 4.02 2.37
C VAL A 103 6.36 2.78 1.84
N ILE A 104 5.58 1.73 1.60
CA ILE A 104 6.02 0.50 0.94
C ILE A 104 5.10 0.23 -0.26
N GLU A 105 5.65 0.40 -1.47
CA GLU A 105 4.98 0.06 -2.73
C GLU A 105 5.06 -1.44 -3.02
N VAL A 106 3.94 -2.06 -3.38
CA VAL A 106 3.88 -3.46 -3.80
C VAL A 106 3.58 -3.52 -5.29
N LEU A 107 4.57 -3.98 -6.05
CA LEU A 107 4.63 -3.86 -7.50
C LEU A 107 4.70 -5.23 -8.16
N THR A 108 4.35 -5.28 -9.45
CA THR A 108 4.81 -6.37 -10.32
C THR A 108 6.06 -5.96 -11.08
N GLU A 109 6.80 -6.91 -11.63
CA GLU A 109 8.01 -6.62 -12.40
C GLU A 109 7.75 -5.81 -13.68
N LYS A 110 6.48 -5.72 -14.13
CA LYS A 110 6.04 -4.93 -15.29
C LYS A 110 6.28 -3.41 -15.17
N VAL A 111 6.49 -2.88 -13.97
CA VAL A 111 6.78 -1.44 -13.79
C VAL A 111 8.03 -1.02 -14.57
N SER A 112 8.13 0.23 -14.99
CA SER A 112 9.33 0.69 -15.70
C SER A 112 10.52 0.87 -14.74
N SER A 113 11.75 0.67 -15.21
CA SER A 113 12.96 1.01 -14.44
C SER A 113 13.02 2.50 -14.08
N GLY A 114 12.44 3.36 -14.90
CA GLY A 114 12.30 4.79 -14.61
C GLY A 114 11.38 5.06 -13.40
N TYR A 115 10.36 4.24 -13.18
CA TYR A 115 9.53 4.32 -11.97
C TYR A 115 10.30 3.86 -10.73
N LEU A 116 11.07 2.78 -10.83
CA LEU A 116 11.92 2.32 -9.73
C LEU A 116 12.97 3.37 -9.36
N ALA A 117 13.55 4.05 -10.35
CA ALA A 117 14.47 5.15 -10.11
C ALA A 117 13.81 6.30 -9.35
N HIS A 118 12.56 6.63 -9.69
CA HIS A 118 11.75 7.60 -8.94
C HIS A 118 11.55 7.17 -7.49
N LEU A 119 11.13 5.93 -7.24
CA LEU A 119 10.94 5.43 -5.87
C LEU A 119 12.23 5.48 -5.05
N ARG A 120 13.35 5.02 -5.62
CA ARG A 120 14.67 5.07 -4.95
C ARG A 120 15.11 6.49 -4.65
N GLU A 121 14.94 7.42 -5.59
CA GLU A 121 15.26 8.83 -5.39
C GLU A 121 14.46 9.46 -4.26
N LYS A 122 13.19 9.07 -4.11
CA LYS A 122 12.32 9.52 -3.04
C LYS A 122 12.50 8.74 -1.73
N GLY A 123 13.31 7.69 -1.73
CA GLY A 123 13.50 6.78 -0.59
C GLY A 123 12.29 5.88 -0.32
N VAL A 124 11.30 5.84 -1.22
CA VAL A 124 10.11 4.99 -1.08
C VAL A 124 10.55 3.53 -1.20
N SER A 125 10.21 2.72 -0.21
CA SER A 125 10.49 1.29 -0.28
C SER A 125 9.55 0.60 -1.26
N TYR A 126 10.01 -0.48 -1.87
CA TYR A 126 9.15 -1.27 -2.73
C TYR A 126 9.49 -2.76 -2.71
N LEU A 127 8.46 -3.57 -2.89
CA LEU A 127 8.50 -5.02 -2.96
C LEU A 127 7.93 -5.49 -4.29
N PHE A 128 8.58 -6.47 -4.91
CA PHE A 128 7.97 -7.22 -5.99
C PHE A 128 7.14 -8.37 -5.44
N GLY A 129 5.83 -8.33 -5.70
CA GLY A 129 4.91 -9.42 -5.40
C GLY A 129 4.80 -10.47 -6.51
N GLY A 130 5.45 -10.26 -7.65
CA GLY A 130 5.46 -11.22 -8.75
C GLY A 130 5.76 -10.58 -10.11
N LYS A 131 5.89 -11.42 -11.15
CA LYS A 131 6.25 -10.95 -12.50
C LYS A 131 5.10 -10.21 -13.18
N THR A 132 3.92 -10.82 -13.17
CA THR A 132 2.75 -10.41 -13.97
C THR A 132 1.55 -10.09 -13.09
N GLU A 133 1.38 -10.87 -12.02
CA GLU A 133 0.34 -10.78 -11.00
C GLU A 133 1.00 -10.81 -9.63
N LEU A 134 0.27 -10.37 -8.60
CA LEU A 134 0.78 -10.35 -7.24
C LEU A 134 0.47 -11.66 -6.52
N ASP A 135 1.50 -12.29 -5.98
CA ASP A 135 1.42 -13.28 -4.92
C ASP A 135 1.40 -12.54 -3.56
N LEU A 136 0.21 -12.37 -3.01
CA LEU A 136 0.03 -11.65 -1.74
C LEU A 136 0.60 -12.43 -0.54
N LYS A 137 0.71 -13.76 -0.64
CA LYS A 137 1.36 -14.57 0.39
C LYS A 137 2.85 -14.23 0.45
N LEU A 138 3.51 -14.17 -0.71
CA LEU A 138 4.91 -13.73 -0.82
C LEU A 138 5.09 -12.30 -0.31
N VAL A 139 4.19 -11.39 -0.67
CA VAL A 139 4.23 -9.99 -0.18
C VAL A 139 4.19 -9.95 1.34
N LEU A 140 3.25 -10.67 1.97
CA LEU A 140 3.14 -10.75 3.42
C LEU A 140 4.42 -11.30 4.07
N GLU A 141 5.01 -12.36 3.52
CA GLU A 141 6.27 -12.92 4.01
C GLU A 141 7.43 -11.92 3.91
N LYS A 142 7.50 -11.15 2.81
CA LYS A 142 8.50 -10.09 2.61
C LYS A 142 8.30 -8.93 3.58
N LEU A 143 7.06 -8.49 3.81
CA LEU A 143 6.75 -7.44 4.79
C LEU A 143 7.24 -7.83 6.19
N ASN A 144 7.02 -9.08 6.60
CA ASN A 144 7.53 -9.58 7.87
C ASN A 144 9.07 -9.64 7.88
N ARG A 145 9.68 -10.24 6.87
CA ARG A 145 11.12 -10.50 6.83
C ARG A 145 11.95 -9.21 6.72
N LEU A 146 11.51 -8.25 5.90
CA LEU A 146 12.30 -7.06 5.55
C LEU A 146 11.99 -5.85 6.45
N PHE A 147 10.76 -5.74 6.95
CA PHE A 147 10.34 -4.58 7.76
C PHE A 147 9.97 -4.96 9.20
N GLY A 148 9.97 -6.25 9.54
CA GLY A 148 9.58 -6.72 10.88
C GLY A 148 8.09 -6.56 11.16
N ILE A 149 7.25 -6.34 10.14
CA ILE A 149 5.80 -6.16 10.27
C ILE A 149 5.19 -7.48 10.78
N LYS A 150 4.55 -7.43 11.95
CA LYS A 150 3.89 -8.57 12.60
C LYS A 150 2.38 -8.51 12.47
N THR A 151 1.80 -7.32 12.38
CA THR A 151 0.36 -7.12 12.17
C THR A 151 0.10 -6.13 11.04
N VAL A 152 -0.71 -6.54 10.07
CA VAL A 152 -1.17 -5.70 8.96
C VAL A 152 -2.68 -5.53 9.06
N ARG A 153 -3.16 -4.29 9.04
CA ARG A 153 -4.58 -3.96 8.87
C ARG A 153 -4.85 -3.65 7.40
N ILE A 154 -5.80 -4.34 6.79
CA ILE A 154 -6.24 -4.05 5.43
C ILE A 154 -7.40 -3.05 5.54
N ASP A 155 -7.19 -1.87 4.96
CA ASP A 155 -8.16 -0.77 4.88
C ASP A 155 -8.67 -0.57 3.45
N GLY A 156 -8.42 -1.56 2.59
CA GLY A 156 -8.68 -1.50 1.17
C GLY A 156 -10.15 -1.56 0.78
N GLY A 157 -10.43 -1.18 -0.47
CA GLY A 157 -11.71 -1.47 -1.10
C GLY A 157 -11.90 -2.97 -1.38
N GLY A 158 -13.12 -3.36 -1.76
CA GLY A 158 -13.53 -4.76 -1.87
C GLY A 158 -12.66 -5.64 -2.78
N HIS A 159 -11.99 -5.06 -3.78
CA HIS A 159 -11.04 -5.80 -4.62
C HIS A 159 -9.80 -6.26 -3.84
N VAL A 160 -9.21 -5.36 -3.03
CA VAL A 160 -8.05 -5.69 -2.19
C VAL A 160 -8.48 -6.69 -1.13
N ASN A 161 -9.59 -6.44 -0.43
CA ASN A 161 -10.06 -7.34 0.62
C ASN A 161 -10.33 -8.75 0.07
N GLY A 162 -11.01 -8.82 -1.08
CA GLY A 162 -11.28 -10.09 -1.77
C GLY A 162 -10.03 -10.82 -2.25
N SER A 163 -8.93 -10.12 -2.57
CA SER A 163 -7.67 -10.76 -2.95
C SER A 163 -6.95 -11.47 -1.80
N PHE A 164 -7.19 -11.07 -0.55
CA PHE A 164 -6.61 -11.72 0.63
C PHE A 164 -7.45 -12.90 1.16
N LEU A 165 -8.64 -13.14 0.59
CA LEU A 165 -9.52 -14.26 0.95
C LEU A 165 -9.34 -15.50 0.05
N LYS A 166 -8.49 -15.40 -0.97
CA LYS A 166 -8.13 -16.49 -1.87
C LYS A 166 -6.77 -17.08 -1.49
#